data_AF-A0A7X7H682-F1
#
_entry.id   AF-A0A7X7H682-F1
#
_cell.length_a   1.000
_cell.length_b   1.000
_cell.length_c   1.000
_cell.angle_alpha   90.00
_cell.angle_beta   90.00
_cell.angle_gamma   90.00
#
_symmetry.space_group_name_H-M   'P 1'
#
loop_
_entity.id
_entity.type
_entity.pdbx_description
1 polymer ?
#
loop_
_entity_poly.entity_id
_entity_poly.type
_entity_poly.pdbx_seq_one_letter_code
_entity_poly.pdbx_strand_id
1 'polypeptide(L)'
;MDLTSVYAIATAIGVIVLAVTEVLKKAFNIKKRWVPLTALLLGMLIGVAAAPIHEASLAQLLWGGGIAGLMASGAFDAAKTALSREGDKDDEAK
;
A
#
# COMPACT_ATOMS: atom_id res chain seq x y z
N MET A 1 11.24 13.31 17.12
CA MET A 1 10.53 12.45 16.15
C MET A 1 11.34 11.18 16.02
N ASP A 2 10.83 10.07 16.56
CA ASP A 2 11.56 8.81 16.57
C ASP A 2 11.14 7.94 15.37
N LEU A 3 12.12 7.50 14.59
CA LEU A 3 11.93 6.66 13.41
C LEU A 3 11.18 5.37 13.76
N THR A 4 11.51 4.77 14.91
CA THR A 4 10.90 3.54 15.41
C THR A 4 9.37 3.64 15.47
N SER A 5 8.84 4.77 15.94
CA SER A 5 7.39 4.99 16.03
C SER A 5 6.73 5.08 14.65
N VAL A 6 7.40 5.69 13.67
CA VAL A 6 6.90 5.78 12.29
C VAL A 6 6.81 4.39 11.67
N TYR A 7 7.85 3.57 11.83
CA TYR A 7 7.87 2.19 11.34
C TYR A 7 6.81 1.32 12.04
N ALA A 8 6.65 1.46 13.35
CA ALA A 8 5.64 0.71 14.11
C ALA A 8 4.21 1.02 13.64
N ILE A 9 3.91 2.28 13.34
CA ILE A 9 2.61 2.67 12.76
C ILE A 9 2.46 2.09 11.35
N ALA A 10 3.51 2.22 10.50
CA ALA A 10 3.47 1.74 9.13
C ALA A 10 3.18 0.22 9.03
N THR A 11 3.76 -0.58 9.92
CA THR A 11 3.50 -2.03 9.96
C THR A 11 2.12 -2.35 10.53
N ALA A 12 1.69 -1.64 11.58
CA ALA A 12 0.38 -1.83 12.19
C ALA A 12 -0.77 -1.58 11.21
N ILE A 13 -0.70 -0.50 10.42
CA ILE A 13 -1.77 -0.15 9.45
C ILE A 13 -1.52 -0.72 8.06
N GLY A 14 -0.33 -1.30 7.80
CA GLY A 14 0.10 -1.76 6.49
C GLY A 14 -0.85 -2.76 5.83
N VAL A 15 -1.37 -3.72 6.60
CA VAL A 15 -2.33 -4.73 6.11
C VAL A 15 -3.65 -4.10 5.69
N ILE A 16 -4.13 -3.10 6.45
CA ILE A 16 -5.36 -2.36 6.14
C ILE A 16 -5.16 -1.55 4.87
N VAL A 17 -4.04 -0.82 4.77
CA VAL A 17 -3.71 -0.02 3.59
C VAL A 17 -3.57 -0.90 2.35
N LEU A 18 -2.97 -2.08 2.47
CA LEU A 18 -2.94 -3.11 1.42
C LEU A 18 -4.34 -3.49 0.94
N ALA A 19 -5.23 -3.88 1.86
CA ALA A 19 -6.59 -4.29 1.55
C ALA A 19 -7.42 -3.18 0.89
N VAL A 20 -7.34 -1.94 1.40
CA VAL A 20 -8.07 -0.81 0.83
C VAL A 20 -7.51 -0.45 -0.56
N THR A 21 -6.19 -0.50 -0.73
CA THR A 21 -5.53 -0.23 -2.02
C THR A 21 -5.94 -1.25 -3.08
N GLU A 22 -6.02 -2.53 -2.70
CA GLU A 22 -6.54 -3.63 -3.55
C GLU A 22 -7.97 -3.36 -4.04
N VAL A 23 -8.88 -3.05 -3.11
CA VAL A 23 -10.30 -2.77 -3.41
C VAL A 23 -10.43 -1.56 -4.33
N LEU A 24 -9.70 -0.48 -4.03
CA LEU A 24 -9.82 0.75 -4.80
C LEU A 24 -9.33 0.60 -6.24
N LYS A 25 -8.21 -0.10 -6.45
CA LYS A 25 -7.67 -0.34 -7.80
C LYS A 25 -8.61 -1.19 -8.64
N LYS A 26 -9.25 -2.20 -8.03
CA LYS A 26 -10.28 -3.03 -8.68
C LYS A 26 -11.56 -2.22 -8.97
N ALA A 27 -11.95 -1.33 -8.06
CA ALA A 27 -13.16 -0.53 -8.20
C ALA A 27 -13.05 0.60 -9.25
N PHE A 28 -11.90 1.25 -9.39
CA PHE A 28 -11.76 2.47 -10.20
C PHE A 28 -10.97 2.30 -11.52
N ASN A 29 -10.60 1.08 -11.91
CA ASN A 29 -9.84 0.75 -13.14
C ASN A 29 -8.69 1.74 -13.43
N ILE A 30 -7.86 1.99 -12.41
CA ILE A 30 -6.83 3.02 -12.44
C ILE A 30 -5.70 2.61 -13.40
N LYS A 31 -5.30 3.52 -14.31
CA LYS A 31 -4.16 3.30 -15.21
C LYS A 31 -2.90 2.96 -14.41
N LYS A 32 -2.18 1.91 -14.83
CA LYS A 32 -1.00 1.35 -14.14
C LYS A 32 0.03 2.39 -13.66
N ARG A 33 0.26 3.47 -14.42
CA ARG A 33 1.20 4.56 -14.05
C ARG A 33 0.82 5.32 -12.77
N TRP A 34 -0.46 5.36 -12.41
CA TRP A 34 -0.99 6.14 -11.28
C TRP A 34 -1.25 5.29 -10.04
N VAL A 35 -1.09 3.97 -10.17
CA VAL A 35 -1.26 2.99 -9.09
C VAL A 35 -0.36 3.29 -7.86
N PRO A 36 0.92 3.69 -7.99
CA PRO A 36 1.75 4.04 -6.84
C PRO A 36 1.30 5.35 -6.17
N LEU A 37 0.99 6.38 -6.97
CA LEU A 37 0.59 7.68 -6.46
C LEU A 37 -0.75 7.61 -5.72
N THR A 38 -1.71 6.85 -6.25
CA THR A 38 -3.01 6.64 -5.62
C THR A 38 -2.89 5.85 -4.33
N ALA A 39 -2.02 4.84 -4.28
CA ALA A 39 -1.74 4.10 -3.05
C ALA A 39 -1.06 4.96 -1.98
N LEU A 40 -0.13 5.85 -2.36
CA LEU A 40 0.49 6.81 -1.45
C LEU A 40 -0.55 7.77 -0.85
N LEU A 41 -1.38 8.38 -1.70
CA LEU A 41 -2.43 9.29 -1.25
C LEU A 41 -3.43 8.59 -0.34
N LEU A 42 -3.82 7.35 -0.67
CA LEU A 42 -4.69 6.57 0.22
C LEU A 42 -4.04 6.24 1.54
N GLY A 43 -2.78 5.81 1.51
CA GLY A 43 -2.02 5.52 2.72
C GLY A 43 -1.97 6.74 3.65
N MET A 44 -1.71 7.93 3.11
CA MET A 44 -1.74 9.18 3.87
C MET A 44 -3.14 9.51 4.40
N LEU A 45 -4.19 9.37 3.60
CA LEU A 45 -5.57 9.62 4.04
C LEU A 45 -5.99 8.66 5.16
N ILE A 46 -5.65 7.38 5.05
CA ILE A 46 -5.90 6.36 6.08
C ILE A 46 -5.09 6.69 7.35
N GLY A 47 -3.82 7.09 7.21
CA GLY A 47 -2.99 7.54 8.33
C GLY A 47 -3.61 8.72 9.08
N VAL A 48 -4.09 9.74 8.36
CA VAL A 48 -4.80 10.88 8.96
C VAL A 48 -6.12 10.46 9.59
N ALA A 49 -6.89 9.59 8.94
CA ALA A 49 -8.14 9.05 9.49
C ALA A 49 -7.94 8.21 10.76
N ALA A 50 -6.71 7.73 11.00
CA ALA A 50 -6.33 7.01 12.21
C ALA A 50 -5.95 7.94 13.39
N ALA A 51 -5.84 9.27 13.17
CA ALA A 51 -5.53 10.25 14.21
C ALA A 51 -6.45 10.23 15.45
N PRO A 52 -7.79 10.05 15.36
CA PRO A 52 -8.63 9.97 16.55
C PRO A 52 -8.45 8.67 17.35
N ILE A 53 -7.81 7.66 16.78
CA ILE A 53 -7.62 6.33 17.39
C ILE A 53 -6.20 6.18 17.95
N HIS A 54 -5.23 6.91 17.40
CA HIS A 54 -3.82 6.84 17.76
C HIS A 54 -3.32 8.09 18.50
N GLU A 55 -2.59 7.90 19.59
CA GLU A 55 -1.90 8.98 20.31
C GLU A 55 -0.64 9.50 19.60
N ALA A 56 -0.35 9.01 18.40
CA ALA A 56 0.83 9.41 17.63
C ALA A 56 0.66 10.80 17.01
N SER A 57 1.76 11.51 16.80
CA SER A 57 1.71 12.82 16.12
C SER A 57 1.19 12.68 14.69
N LEU A 58 0.49 13.72 14.22
CA LEU A 58 -0.11 13.74 12.88
C LEU A 58 0.91 13.48 11.77
N ALA A 59 2.14 13.96 11.96
CA ALA A 59 3.23 13.73 11.02
C ALA A 59 3.75 12.28 11.04
N GLN A 60 3.76 11.60 12.19
CA GLN A 60 4.09 10.16 12.24
C GLN A 60 3.03 9.30 11.54
N LEU A 61 1.75 9.68 11.67
CA LEU A 61 0.64 9.02 11.00
C LEU A 61 0.66 9.22 9.49
N LEU A 62 0.98 10.44 9.03
CA LEU A 62 1.17 10.74 7.61
C LEU A 62 2.32 9.93 7.00
N TRP A 63 3.48 9.91 7.67
CA TRP A 63 4.63 9.13 7.19
C TRP A 63 4.37 7.63 7.26
N GLY A 64 3.80 7.14 8.36
CA GLY A 64 3.46 5.72 8.50
C GLY A 64 2.45 5.26 7.45
N GLY A 65 1.43 6.07 7.22
CA GLY A 65 0.43 5.87 6.17
C GLY A 65 1.03 5.90 4.77
N GLY A 66 1.85 6.90 4.46
CA GLY A 66 2.52 7.02 3.16
C GLY A 66 3.44 5.83 2.86
N ILE A 67 4.25 5.41 3.84
CA ILE A 67 5.13 4.23 3.71
C ILE A 67 4.30 2.96 3.51
N ALA A 68 3.22 2.78 4.29
CA ALA A 68 2.28 1.68 4.12
C ALA A 68 1.64 1.66 2.72
N GLY A 69 1.25 2.81 2.19
CA GLY A 69 0.67 2.96 0.85
C GLY A 69 1.64 2.58 -0.27
N LEU A 70 2.89 3.02 -0.17
CA LEU A 70 3.94 2.64 -1.13
C LEU A 70 4.26 1.15 -1.05
N MET A 71 4.40 0.59 0.16
CA MET A 71 4.56 -0.85 0.37
C MET A 71 3.41 -1.64 -0.26
N ALA A 72 2.18 -1.16 -0.14
CA ALA A 72 1.01 -1.78 -0.75
C ALA A 72 1.08 -1.81 -2.28
N SER A 73 1.51 -0.70 -2.90
CA SER A 73 1.70 -0.66 -4.36
C SER A 73 2.82 -1.58 -4.84
N GLY A 74 3.96 -1.63 -4.13
CA GLY A 74 5.09 -2.49 -4.46
C GLY A 74 4.75 -3.98 -4.33
N ALA A 75 4.08 -4.37 -3.24
CA ALA A 75 3.65 -5.75 -3.03
C ALA A 75 2.66 -6.21 -4.13
N PHE A 76 1.74 -5.32 -4.54
CA PHE A 76 0.78 -5.62 -5.60
C PHE A 76 1.45 -5.82 -6.96
N ASP A 77 2.36 -4.92 -7.34
CA ASP A 77 3.08 -5.03 -8.61
C ASP A 77 3.99 -6.27 -8.62
N ALA A 78 4.63 -6.61 -7.48
CA ALA A 78 5.40 -7.83 -7.32
C ALA A 78 4.54 -9.09 -7.48
N ALA A 79 3.39 -9.16 -6.81
CA ALA A 79 2.46 -10.29 -6.90
C ALA A 79 1.96 -10.48 -8.34
N LYS A 80 1.58 -9.39 -9.02
CA LYS A 80 1.13 -9.44 -10.41
C LYS A 80 2.21 -9.91 -11.38
N THR A 81 3.45 -9.45 -11.17
CA THR A 81 4.60 -9.87 -11.97
C THR A 81 4.90 -11.35 -11.77
N ALA A 82 4.81 -11.86 -10.54
CA ALA A 82 4.99 -13.27 -10.23
C ALA A 82 3.94 -14.14 -10.93
N LEU A 83 2.66 -13.76 -10.86
CA LEU A 83 1.56 -14.48 -11.53
C LEU A 83 1.70 -14.48 -13.06
N SER A 84 2.20 -13.38 -13.65
CA SER A 84 2.37 -13.28 -15.11
C SER A 84 3.54 -14.14 -15.61
N ARG A 85 4.56 -14.39 -14.79
CA ARG A 85 5.69 -15.28 -15.11
C ARG A 85 5.34 -16.77 -15.02
N GLU A 86 4.30 -17.14 -14.27
CA GLU A 86 3.87 -18.54 -14.14
C GLU A 86 3.15 -18.99 -15.42
N GLY A 87 2.24 -18.16 -15.95
CA GLY A 87 1.51 -18.48 -17.19
C GLY A 87 2.38 -18.61 -18.44
N ASP A 88 3.51 -17.88 -18.51
CA ASP A 88 4.47 -17.93 -19.62
C ASP A 88 5.21 -19.29 -19.69
N LYS A 89 5.47 -19.92 -18.54
CA LYS A 89 6.16 -21.22 -18.48
C LYS A 89 5.26 -22.40 -18.83
N ASP A 90 3.97 -22.28 -18.55
CA ASP A 90 2.98 -23.32 -18.87
C ASP A 90 2.67 -23.39 -20.38
N ASP A 91 2.86 -22.28 -21.09
CA ASP A 91 2.70 -22.18 -22.55
C ASP A 91 3.96 -22.66 -23.32
N GLU A 92 5.18 -22.49 -22.77
CA GLU A 92 6.42 -23.04 -23.36
C GLU A 92 6.59 -24.56 -23.15
N ALA A 93 5.88 -25.15 -22.18
CA ALA A 93 5.96 -26.57 -21.84
C ALA A 93 4.96 -27.46 -22.61
N LYS A 94 4.15 -26.89 -23.51
CA LYS A 94 3.20 -27.59 -24.39
C LYS A 94 3.65 -27.58 -25.85
#